data_AF-A0AAP6WPY8-F1
#
_entry.id   AF-A0AAP6WPY8-F1
#
_cell.length_a   1.000
_cell.length_b   1.000
_cell.length_c   1.000
_cell.angle_alpha   90.00
_cell.angle_beta   90.00
_cell.angle_gamma   90.00
#
_symmetry.space_group_name_H-M   'P 1'
#
loop_
_entity.id
_entity.type
_entity.pdbx_description
1 polymer ?
#
loop_
_entity_poly.entity_id
_entity_poly.type
_entity_poly.pdbx_seq_one_letter_code
_entity_poly.pdbx_strand_id
1 'polypeptide(L)'
;MKINKTNYIGEVGLDFSNKYIKYKDRQIEIFNYICNIASKENKIMIIHSRKAEKEVLNILIKNNIRNAIMHWYTGPINSIDDFVKNGYYFSINPSMLTSIS
;
A
#
# COMPACT_ATOMS: atom_id res chain seq x y z
N MET A 1 -19.71 3.98 -3.57
CA MET A 1 -18.75 3.36 -4.51
C MET A 1 -19.22 1.93 -4.80
N LYS A 2 -19.42 1.53 -6.07
CA LYS A 2 -19.89 0.16 -6.42
C LYS A 2 -18.69 -0.79 -6.50
N ILE A 3 -18.15 -1.18 -5.34
CA ILE A 3 -16.94 -2.02 -5.23
C ILE A 3 -17.13 -3.40 -5.86
N ASN A 4 -18.34 -3.93 -5.82
CA ASN A 4 -18.70 -5.20 -6.44
C ASN A 4 -18.58 -5.20 -7.98
N LYS A 5 -18.54 -4.03 -8.62
CA LYS A 5 -18.43 -3.90 -10.09
C LYS A 5 -17.01 -3.60 -10.58
N THR A 6 -16.03 -3.49 -9.69
CA THR A 6 -14.63 -3.20 -10.06
C THR A 6 -13.72 -4.38 -9.76
N ASN A 7 -12.69 -4.55 -10.59
CA ASN A 7 -11.70 -5.62 -10.41
C ASN A 7 -10.60 -5.23 -9.41
N TYR A 8 -10.35 -3.93 -9.25
CA TYR A 8 -9.23 -3.39 -8.48
C TYR A 8 -9.67 -2.17 -7.66
N ILE A 9 -8.94 -1.89 -6.57
CA ILE A 9 -9.07 -0.68 -5.75
C ILE A 9 -7.71 0.01 -5.71
N GLY A 10 -7.64 1.26 -6.19
CA GLY A 10 -6.40 2.03 -6.19
C GLY A 10 -6.50 3.32 -7.01
N GLU A 11 -5.50 4.19 -6.95
CA GLU A 11 -4.35 4.15 -6.03
C GLU A 11 -4.75 4.67 -4.63
N VAL A 12 -4.43 3.90 -3.58
CA VAL A 12 -4.74 4.24 -2.18
C VAL A 12 -3.53 3.95 -1.30
N GLY A 13 -3.41 4.59 -0.14
CA GLY A 13 -2.29 4.35 0.76
C GLY A 13 -1.88 5.58 1.55
N LEU A 14 -0.59 5.66 1.87
CA LEU A 14 -0.01 6.69 2.73
C LEU A 14 1.17 7.38 2.02
N ASP A 15 1.20 8.72 2.12
CA ASP A 15 2.32 9.56 1.71
C ASP A 15 2.77 10.42 2.90
N PHE A 16 3.89 10.01 3.51
CA PHE A 16 4.52 10.70 4.63
C PHE A 16 5.71 11.57 4.18
N SER A 17 5.74 11.96 2.89
CA SER A 17 6.67 13.00 2.45
C SER A 17 6.38 14.33 3.14
N ASN A 18 7.39 15.21 3.19
CA ASN A 18 7.32 16.49 3.91
C ASN A 18 6.13 17.35 3.46
N LYS A 19 5.67 17.20 2.21
CA LYS A 19 4.52 17.92 1.66
C LYS A 19 3.18 17.51 2.29
N TYR A 20 3.04 16.24 2.67
CA TYR A 20 1.77 15.63 3.06
C TYR A 20 1.73 15.11 4.50
N ILE A 21 2.87 15.11 5.21
CA ILE A 21 2.99 14.61 6.59
C ILE A 21 2.01 15.27 7.57
N LYS A 22 1.63 16.53 7.36
CA LYS A 22 0.62 17.23 8.19
C LYS A 22 -0.77 16.58 8.16
N TYR A 23 -1.03 15.69 7.21
CA TYR A 23 -2.29 14.94 7.08
C TYR A 23 -2.18 13.49 7.57
N LYS A 24 -1.07 13.10 8.20
CA LYS A 24 -0.75 11.72 8.58
C LYS A 24 -1.94 10.97 9.20
N ASP A 25 -2.52 11.51 10.26
CA ASP A 25 -3.57 10.82 11.02
C ASP A 25 -4.82 10.59 10.17
N ARG A 26 -5.20 11.60 9.37
CA ARG A 26 -6.32 11.51 8.42
C ARG A 26 -6.04 10.51 7.30
N GLN A 27 -4.80 10.44 6.81
CA GLN A 27 -4.41 9.43 5.83
C GLN A 27 -4.53 8.02 6.41
N ILE A 28 -4.05 7.80 7.64
CA ILE A 28 -4.16 6.51 8.35
C ILE A 28 -5.63 6.11 8.55
N GLU A 29 -6.47 7.03 9.03
CA GLU A 29 -7.89 6.79 9.25
C GLU A 29 -8.60 6.34 7.96
N ILE A 30 -8.43 7.12 6.89
CA ILE A 30 -9.06 6.84 5.60
C ILE A 30 -8.53 5.55 4.99
N PHE A 31 -7.21 5.33 5.03
CA PHE A 31 -6.61 4.13 4.46
C PHE A 31 -7.06 2.86 5.21
N ASN A 32 -7.13 2.91 6.54
CA ASN A 32 -7.65 1.81 7.34
C ASN A 32 -9.14 1.54 7.04
N TYR A 33 -9.95 2.58 6.86
CA TYR A 33 -11.35 2.43 6.44
C TYR A 33 -11.48 1.75 5.07
N ILE A 34 -10.66 2.16 4.09
CA ILE A 34 -10.64 1.55 2.74
C ILE A 34 -10.25 0.08 2.84
N CYS A 35 -9.21 -0.26 3.62
CA CYS A 35 -8.76 -1.65 3.79
C CYS A 35 -9.85 -2.53 4.42
N ASN A 36 -10.54 -2.04 5.44
CA ASN A 36 -11.65 -2.76 6.07
C ASN A 36 -12.80 -3.08 5.10
N ILE A 37 -13.04 -2.22 4.10
CA ILE A 37 -14.04 -2.49 3.07
C ILE A 37 -13.49 -3.45 2.02
N ALA A 38 -12.25 -3.24 1.57
CA ALA A 38 -11.61 -4.05 0.54
C ALA A 38 -11.45 -5.53 0.96
N SER A 39 -11.18 -5.79 2.24
CA SER A 39 -11.01 -7.14 2.80
C SER A 39 -12.27 -8.01 2.64
N LYS A 40 -13.46 -7.40 2.72
CA LYS A 40 -14.75 -8.11 2.60
C LYS A 40 -15.03 -8.63 1.19
N GLU A 41 -14.46 -7.97 0.18
CA GLU A 41 -14.70 -8.24 -1.24
C GLU A 41 -13.51 -8.95 -1.91
N ASN A 42 -12.46 -9.26 -1.13
CA ASN A 42 -11.21 -9.91 -1.57
C ASN A 42 -10.60 -9.29 -2.85
N LYS A 43 -10.67 -7.96 -2.98
CA LYS A 43 -10.19 -7.24 -4.17
C LYS A 43 -8.68 -7.07 -4.15
N ILE A 44 -8.09 -6.98 -5.35
CA ILE A 44 -6.69 -6.59 -5.52
C ILE A 44 -6.58 -5.08 -5.26
N MET A 45 -5.62 -4.69 -4.41
CA MET A 45 -5.34 -3.30 -4.07
C MET A 45 -4.02 -2.81 -4.66
N ILE A 46 -4.03 -1.60 -5.21
CA ILE A 46 -2.81 -0.90 -5.66
C ILE A 46 -2.45 0.13 -4.59
N ILE A 47 -1.26 -0.01 -4.00
CA ILE A 47 -0.87 0.65 -2.77
C ILE A 47 0.27 1.65 -2.97
N HIS A 48 0.04 2.89 -2.54
CA HIS A 48 1.07 3.92 -2.36
C HIS A 48 1.63 3.87 -0.93
N SER A 49 2.95 3.96 -0.75
CA SER A 49 3.57 3.73 0.57
C SER A 49 4.75 4.65 0.90
N ARG A 50 4.83 5.83 0.26
CA ARG A 50 6.01 6.69 0.32
C ARG A 50 6.35 7.16 1.75
N LYS A 51 7.52 6.73 2.26
CA LYS A 51 7.99 6.99 3.64
C LYS A 51 7.04 6.47 4.73
N ALA A 52 6.17 5.54 4.37
CA ALA A 52 5.10 5.03 5.22
C ALA A 52 5.02 3.49 5.18
N GLU A 53 6.08 2.83 4.71
CA GLU A 53 6.14 1.41 4.37
C GLU A 53 5.69 0.53 5.54
N LYS A 54 6.27 0.76 6.72
CA LYS A 54 5.93 0.03 7.95
C LYS A 54 4.47 0.22 8.38
N GLU A 55 3.97 1.46 8.28
CA GLU A 55 2.58 1.77 8.67
C GLU A 55 1.59 1.12 7.70
N VAL A 56 1.90 1.18 6.40
CA VAL A 56 1.12 0.52 5.36
C VAL A 56 1.07 -0.98 5.61
N LEU A 57 2.22 -1.64 5.82
CA LEU A 57 2.28 -3.07 6.10
C LEU A 57 1.41 -3.45 7.30
N ASN A 58 1.54 -2.71 8.41
CA ASN A 58 0.74 -2.95 9.62
C ASN A 58 -0.76 -2.85 9.36
N ILE A 59 -1.21 -1.84 8.61
CA ILE A 59 -2.62 -1.65 8.29
C ILE A 59 -3.14 -2.77 7.38
N LEU A 60 -2.37 -3.18 6.38
CA LEU A 60 -2.73 -4.29 5.49
C LEU A 60 -2.91 -5.60 6.26
N ILE A 61 -1.96 -5.93 7.14
CA ILE A 61 -2.01 -7.12 8.00
C ILE A 61 -3.22 -7.05 8.95
N LYS A 62 -3.39 -5.91 9.65
CA LYS A 62 -4.49 -5.70 10.58
C LYS A 62 -5.86 -5.91 9.95
N ASN A 63 -6.02 -5.52 8.68
CA ASN A 63 -7.28 -5.66 7.94
C ASN A 63 -7.39 -6.96 7.15
N ASN A 64 -6.45 -7.91 7.31
CA ASN A 64 -6.40 -9.18 6.57
C ASN A 64 -6.48 -8.98 5.05
N ILE A 65 -5.81 -7.96 4.51
CA ILE A 65 -5.71 -7.79 3.06
C ILE A 65 -4.88 -8.92 2.48
N ARG A 66 -5.45 -9.65 1.51
CA ARG A 66 -4.81 -10.81 0.87
C ARG A 66 -4.06 -10.45 -0.41
N ASN A 67 -4.55 -9.47 -1.16
CA ASN A 67 -4.04 -9.13 -2.48
C ASN A 67 -3.67 -7.64 -2.55
N ALA A 68 -2.39 -7.33 -2.38
CA ALA A 68 -1.87 -5.97 -2.49
C ALA A 68 -0.65 -5.91 -3.40
N ILE A 69 -0.59 -4.87 -4.24
CA ILE A 69 0.52 -4.55 -5.11
C ILE A 69 1.07 -3.19 -4.68
N MET A 70 2.30 -3.19 -4.18
CA MET A 70 3.04 -1.99 -3.83
C MET A 70 3.48 -1.29 -5.11
N HIS A 71 2.88 -0.12 -5.38
CA HIS A 71 3.15 0.66 -6.58
C HIS A 71 4.40 1.52 -6.39
N TRP A 72 5.34 1.44 -7.34
CA TRP A 72 6.51 2.34 -7.43
C TRP A 72 7.27 2.44 -6.11
N TYR A 73 7.61 1.28 -5.58
CA TYR A 73 8.28 1.18 -4.29
C TYR A 73 9.67 1.81 -4.35
N THR A 74 9.94 2.74 -3.43
CA THR A 74 11.21 3.47 -3.30
C THR A 74 11.74 3.43 -1.86
N GLY A 75 11.18 2.54 -1.04
CA GLY A 75 11.58 2.34 0.34
C GLY A 75 12.80 1.40 0.48
N PRO A 76 13.23 1.11 1.71
CA PRO A 76 14.42 0.29 1.94
C PRO A 76 14.18 -1.20 1.67
N ILE A 77 15.22 -1.91 1.20
CA ILE A 77 15.14 -3.33 0.80
C ILE A 77 14.64 -4.23 1.93
N ASN A 78 15.03 -3.98 3.18
CA ASN A 78 14.61 -4.80 4.32
C ASN A 78 13.07 -4.86 4.49
N SER A 79 12.36 -3.82 4.09
CA SER A 79 10.91 -3.77 4.18
C SER A 79 10.27 -4.61 3.06
N ILE A 80 10.94 -4.78 1.91
CA ILE A 80 10.47 -5.63 0.80
C ILE A 80 10.27 -7.06 1.29
N ASP A 81 11.24 -7.60 2.03
CA ASP A 81 11.17 -8.97 2.56
C ASP A 81 9.93 -9.17 3.44
N ASP A 82 9.57 -8.17 4.24
CA ASP A 82 8.40 -8.23 5.11
C ASP A 82 7.08 -8.19 4.31
N PHE A 83 7.01 -7.41 3.24
CA PHE A 83 5.86 -7.44 2.31
C PHE A 83 5.75 -8.78 1.60
N VAL A 84 6.85 -9.32 1.07
CA VAL A 84 6.87 -10.60 0.35
C VAL A 84 6.48 -11.76 1.27
N LYS A 85 6.96 -11.79 2.51
CA LYS A 85 6.58 -12.80 3.52
C LYS A 85 5.08 -12.83 3.80
N ASN A 86 4.39 -11.69 3.64
CA ASN A 86 2.94 -11.57 3.81
C ASN A 86 2.16 -11.79 2.49
N GLY A 87 2.83 -12.21 1.41
CA GLY A 87 2.20 -12.53 0.13
C GLY A 87 1.88 -11.31 -0.74
N TYR A 88 2.51 -10.16 -0.47
CA TYR A 88 2.31 -8.94 -1.25
C TYR A 88 3.29 -8.83 -2.42
N TYR A 89 2.86 -8.12 -3.46
CA TYR A 89 3.57 -7.99 -4.73
C TYR A 89 4.09 -6.57 -4.92
N PHE A 90 5.03 -6.40 -5.85
CA PHE A 90 5.59 -5.10 -6.24
C PHE A 90 5.41 -4.90 -7.73
N SER A 91 5.03 -3.69 -8.14
CA SER A 91 5.21 -3.30 -9.55
C SER A 91 6.65 -2.91 -9.78
N ILE A 92 7.23 -3.36 -10.90
CA ILE A 92 8.59 -3.00 -11.32
C ILE A 92 8.47 -2.06 -12.51
N ASN A 93 9.12 -0.90 -12.42
CA ASN A 93 9.21 0.07 -13.51
C ASN A 93 10.69 0.30 -13.91
N PRO A 94 10.97 0.86 -15.10
CA PRO A 94 12.34 1.10 -15.55
C PRO A 94 13.17 1.97 -14.60
N SER A 95 12.57 2.97 -13.94
CA SER A 95 13.25 3.83 -12.97
C SER A 95 13.74 3.08 -11.73
N MET A 96 13.11 1.95 -11.40
CA MET A 96 13.54 1.07 -10.31
C MET A 96 14.80 0.27 -10.68
N LEU A 97 15.11 0.10 -11.97
CA LEU A 97 16.34 -0.57 -12.42
C LEU A 97 17.59 0.30 -12.23
N THR A 98 17.41 1.62 -12.11
CA THR A 98 18.52 2.58 -11.96
C THR A 98 18.62 3.16 -10.55
N SER A 99 17.76 2.72 -9.63
CA SER A 99 17.78 3.14 -8.23
C SER A 99 18.91 2.40 -7.52
N ILE A 100 20.05 3.07 -7.35
CA ILE A 100 21.22 2.54 -6.62
C ILE A 100 20.84 2.42 -5.14
N SER A 101 21.13 1.25 -4.56
CA SER A 101 20.85 0.89 -3.17
C SER A 101 21.72 1.65 -2.18
#